data_AF-A0A2X3F1H3-F1
#
_entry.id   AF-A0A2X3F1H3-F1
#
_cell.length_a   1.000
_cell.length_b   1.000
_cell.length_c   1.000
_cell.angle_alpha   90.00
_cell.angle_beta   90.00
_cell.angle_gamma   90.00
#
_symmetry.space_group_name_H-M   'P 1'
#
loop_
_entity.id
_entity.type
_entity.pdbx_description
1 polymer ?
#
loop_
_entity_poly.entity_id
_entity_poly.type
_entity_poly.pdbx_seq_one_letter_code
_entity_poly.pdbx_strand_id
1 'polypeptide(L)'
;MKIFRPLWRDGAFLVPQQFQQQARWDAHVADTVSRMALAHPWGVLRAEFDASALTLSRLNATRLIVRFADGTLIDTELADILPPVRDVSDVMQDSVEVLLALPLLSASGGNLDDGQESARPRRWRAEQVTVQELAGHERSELAVLRHALTLRLSTEENAAFLTCPVARLVRDAQGQWIVDPEFIRRCCRWRQARRWLASWASCYIACRPDADA
;
A
#
# COMPACT_ATOMS: atom_id res chain seq x y z
N MET A 1 -14.33 4.25 -14.57
CA MET A 1 -13.55 4.14 -15.82
C MET A 1 -14.01 2.88 -16.56
N LYS A 2 -14.22 2.93 -17.88
CA LYS A 2 -14.60 1.75 -18.68
C LYS A 2 -13.41 0.80 -18.84
N ILE A 3 -13.68 -0.50 -18.91
CA ILE A 3 -12.71 -1.57 -19.22
C ILE A 3 -13.10 -2.16 -20.57
N PHE A 4 -12.14 -2.26 -21.49
CA PHE A 4 -12.37 -2.74 -22.86
C PHE A 4 -11.82 -4.15 -23.02
N ARG A 5 -12.66 -5.17 -22.93
CA ARG A 5 -12.23 -6.57 -23.07
C ARG A 5 -11.71 -6.82 -24.48
N PRO A 6 -10.44 -7.25 -24.65
CA PRO A 6 -9.88 -7.48 -25.98
C PRO A 6 -10.53 -8.70 -26.63
N LEU A 7 -10.72 -8.63 -27.95
CA LEU A 7 -11.15 -9.77 -28.77
C LEU A 7 -9.93 -10.30 -29.52
N TRP A 8 -9.60 -11.57 -29.28
CA TRP A 8 -8.50 -12.26 -29.96
C TRP A 8 -9.00 -12.83 -31.29
N ARG A 9 -8.35 -12.44 -32.38
CA ARG A 9 -8.65 -12.92 -33.73
C ARG A 9 -7.36 -13.34 -34.40
N ASP A 10 -7.45 -14.35 -35.23
CA ASP A 10 -6.32 -14.76 -36.05
C ASP A 10 -5.87 -13.59 -36.95
N GLY A 11 -4.55 -13.44 -37.10
CA GLY A 11 -3.92 -12.34 -37.83
C GLY A 11 -4.01 -10.95 -37.18
N ALA A 12 -4.54 -10.81 -35.95
CA ALA A 12 -4.55 -9.53 -35.26
C ALA A 12 -3.15 -9.16 -34.72
N PHE A 13 -2.70 -7.93 -34.99
CA PHE A 13 -1.46 -7.41 -34.39
C PHE A 13 -1.60 -7.24 -32.88
N LEU A 14 -0.55 -7.63 -32.15
CA LEU A 14 -0.47 -7.45 -30.71
C LEU A 14 -0.15 -6.00 -30.38
N VAL A 15 -0.97 -5.39 -29.53
CA VAL A 15 -0.77 -4.03 -29.05
C VAL A 15 -0.81 -4.00 -27.51
N PRO A 16 -0.01 -3.15 -26.84
CA PRO A 16 0.08 -3.12 -25.37
C PRO A 16 -1.28 -2.95 -24.66
N GLN A 17 -2.20 -2.23 -25.30
CA GLN A 17 -3.55 -1.96 -24.78
C GLN A 17 -4.35 -3.25 -24.58
N GLN A 18 -4.16 -4.29 -25.40
CA GLN A 18 -4.85 -5.57 -25.24
C GLN A 18 -4.49 -6.21 -23.89
N PHE A 19 -3.19 -6.30 -23.59
CA PHE A 19 -2.69 -6.86 -22.33
C PHE A 19 -3.09 -6.00 -21.13
N GLN A 20 -2.96 -4.68 -21.24
CA GLN A 20 -3.35 -3.75 -20.17
C GLN A 20 -4.83 -3.85 -19.82
N GLN A 21 -5.72 -3.92 -20.82
CA GLN A 21 -7.15 -4.02 -20.57
C GLN A 21 -7.55 -5.40 -20.03
N GLN A 22 -6.90 -6.48 -20.51
CA GLN A 22 -7.09 -7.82 -19.96
C GLN A 22 -6.71 -7.87 -18.48
N ALA A 23 -5.52 -7.40 -18.11
CA ALA A 23 -5.07 -7.36 -16.71
C ALA A 23 -6.00 -6.53 -15.82
N ARG A 24 -6.52 -5.41 -16.34
CA ARG A 24 -7.51 -4.59 -15.62
C ARG A 24 -8.85 -5.29 -15.44
N TRP A 25 -9.29 -6.08 -16.41
CA TRP A 25 -10.48 -6.91 -16.29
C TRP A 25 -10.30 -7.98 -15.22
N ASP A 26 -9.17 -8.69 -15.23
CA ASP A 26 -8.89 -9.75 -14.25
C ASP A 26 -8.82 -9.20 -12.81
N ALA A 27 -8.18 -8.03 -12.64
CA ALA A 27 -8.17 -7.32 -11.36
C ALA A 27 -9.58 -6.91 -10.91
N HIS A 28 -10.44 -6.46 -11.82
CA HIS A 28 -11.83 -6.11 -11.53
C HIS A 28 -12.67 -7.34 -11.13
N VAL A 29 -12.48 -8.49 -11.79
CA VAL A 29 -13.13 -9.75 -11.42
C VAL A 29 -12.72 -10.15 -9.99
N ALA A 30 -11.43 -10.11 -9.67
CA ALA A 30 -10.92 -10.44 -8.33
C ALA A 30 -11.49 -9.49 -7.24
N ASP A 31 -11.60 -8.18 -7.54
CA ASP A 31 -12.23 -7.23 -6.63
C ASP A 31 -13.73 -7.50 -6.44
N THR A 32 -14.44 -7.81 -7.52
CA THR A 32 -15.88 -8.14 -7.49
C THR A 32 -16.14 -9.36 -6.61
N VAL A 33 -15.37 -10.45 -6.79
CA VAL A 33 -15.47 -11.64 -5.96
C VAL A 33 -15.19 -11.32 -4.48
N SER A 34 -14.19 -10.48 -4.21
CA SER A 34 -13.86 -10.06 -2.84
C SER A 34 -15.01 -9.29 -2.17
N ARG A 35 -15.72 -8.44 -2.94
CA ARG A 35 -16.88 -7.66 -2.46
C ARG A 35 -18.11 -8.50 -2.16
N MET A 36 -18.23 -9.69 -2.77
CA MET A 36 -19.31 -10.61 -2.42
C MET A 36 -19.18 -11.13 -0.98
N ALA A 37 -17.95 -11.21 -0.45
CA ALA A 37 -17.69 -11.70 0.90
C ALA A 37 -17.50 -10.60 1.96
N LEU A 38 -17.07 -9.40 1.55
CA LEU A 38 -16.67 -8.31 2.46
C LEU A 38 -17.17 -6.96 1.96
N ALA A 39 -17.73 -6.13 2.85
CA ALA A 39 -18.16 -4.77 2.50
C ALA A 39 -16.99 -3.86 2.05
N HIS A 40 -15.82 -4.03 2.68
CA HIS A 40 -14.62 -3.23 2.42
C HIS A 40 -13.39 -4.12 2.28
N PRO A 41 -13.14 -4.72 1.10
CA PRO A 41 -12.01 -5.62 0.88
C PRO A 41 -10.71 -4.84 0.59
N TRP A 42 -10.41 -3.82 1.39
CA TRP A 42 -9.22 -2.97 1.27
C TRP A 42 -8.69 -2.60 2.65
N GLY A 43 -7.40 -2.29 2.73
CA GLY A 43 -6.68 -2.09 3.99
C GLY A 43 -5.29 -2.71 4.02
N VAL A 44 -4.69 -2.69 5.21
CA VAL A 44 -3.33 -3.18 5.46
C VAL A 44 -3.39 -4.67 5.84
N LEU A 45 -2.59 -5.48 5.17
CA LEU A 45 -2.33 -6.87 5.57
C LEU A 45 -1.07 -6.96 6.42
N ARG A 46 -0.03 -6.20 6.06
CA ARG A 46 1.23 -6.09 6.82
C ARG A 46 1.85 -4.72 6.59
N ALA A 47 2.36 -4.11 7.65
CA ALA A 47 3.20 -2.92 7.54
C ALA A 47 4.23 -2.90 8.67
N GLU A 48 5.51 -2.86 8.32
CA GLU A 48 6.62 -2.89 9.25
C GLU A 48 7.55 -1.73 8.93
N PHE A 49 8.07 -1.12 9.98
CA PHE A 49 8.89 0.08 9.92
C PHE A 49 10.14 -0.11 10.76
N ASP A 50 11.23 0.52 10.35
CA ASP A 50 12.49 0.52 11.09
C ASP A 50 12.42 1.52 12.25
N ALA A 51 12.34 1.01 13.48
CA ALA A 51 12.33 1.81 14.69
C ALA A 51 13.67 2.54 14.94
N SER A 52 14.78 2.00 14.43
CA SER A 52 16.11 2.59 14.64
C SER A 52 16.23 3.92 13.87
N ALA A 53 15.71 3.96 12.64
CA ALA A 53 15.70 5.16 11.81
C ALA A 53 14.85 6.30 12.41
N LEU A 54 13.82 5.97 13.19
CA LEU A 54 12.94 6.98 13.82
C LEU A 54 13.65 7.82 14.88
N THR A 55 14.72 7.30 15.49
CA THR A 55 15.57 8.09 16.41
C THR A 55 16.21 9.31 15.70
N LEU A 56 16.37 9.23 14.38
CA LEU A 56 16.88 10.30 13.50
C LEU A 56 15.74 11.06 12.79
N SER A 57 14.50 10.95 13.27
CA SER A 57 13.30 11.51 12.62
C SER A 57 13.10 11.06 11.17
N ARG A 58 13.54 9.84 10.85
CA ARG A 58 13.35 9.22 9.53
C ARG A 58 12.50 7.98 9.64
N LEU A 59 11.39 7.95 8.90
CA LEU A 59 10.53 6.79 8.80
C LEU A 59 10.93 5.97 7.57
N ASN A 60 11.43 4.77 7.80
CA ASN A 60 11.70 3.80 6.76
C ASN A 60 10.77 2.59 6.88
N ALA A 61 10.17 2.16 5.77
CA ALA A 61 9.37 0.94 5.74
C ALA A 61 10.30 -0.25 5.46
N THR A 62 10.10 -1.36 6.16
CA THR A 62 10.83 -2.62 5.92
C THR A 62 9.99 -3.62 5.15
N ARG A 63 8.67 -3.61 5.34
CA ARG A 63 7.74 -4.49 4.63
C ARG A 63 6.34 -3.87 4.56
N LEU A 64 5.74 -3.85 3.38
CA LEU A 64 4.37 -3.35 3.16
C LEU A 64 3.59 -4.32 2.27
N ILE A 65 2.45 -4.78 2.78
CA ILE A 65 1.44 -5.53 2.03
C ILE A 65 0.10 -4.83 2.27
N VAL A 66 -0.38 -4.11 1.26
CA VAL A 66 -1.52 -3.19 1.39
C VAL A 66 -2.41 -3.32 0.16
N ARG A 67 -3.73 -3.44 0.37
CA ARG A 67 -4.71 -3.40 -0.70
C ARG A 67 -5.43 -2.06 -0.68
N PHE A 68 -5.34 -1.30 -1.77
CA PHE A 68 -6.04 -0.03 -1.92
C PHE A 68 -7.53 -0.21 -2.24
N ALA A 69 -8.31 0.86 -2.04
CA ALA A 69 -9.76 0.85 -2.25
C ALA A 69 -10.17 0.60 -3.72
N ASP A 70 -9.26 0.85 -4.66
CA ASP A 70 -9.44 0.55 -6.09
C ASP A 70 -9.16 -0.92 -6.46
N GLY A 71 -8.81 -1.75 -5.47
CA GLY A 71 -8.51 -3.17 -5.62
C GLY A 71 -7.04 -3.49 -5.87
N THR A 72 -6.18 -2.47 -6.04
CA THR A 72 -4.75 -2.68 -6.29
C THR A 72 -4.07 -3.23 -5.04
N LEU A 73 -3.42 -4.37 -5.18
CA LEU A 73 -2.59 -4.97 -4.15
C LEU A 73 -1.15 -4.51 -4.34
N ILE A 74 -0.57 -4.00 -3.27
CA ILE A 74 0.86 -3.73 -3.14
C ILE A 74 1.47 -4.81 -2.27
N ASP A 75 2.58 -5.37 -2.74
CA ASP A 75 3.38 -6.34 -1.99
C ASP A 75 4.87 -6.09 -2.23
N THR A 76 5.54 -5.49 -1.24
CA THR A 76 6.95 -5.13 -1.35
C THR A 76 7.91 -6.31 -1.18
N GLU A 77 7.42 -7.52 -0.88
CA GLU A 77 8.27 -8.71 -0.87
C GLU A 77 8.29 -9.43 -2.22
N LEU A 78 7.22 -9.30 -2.99
CA LEU A 78 7.04 -10.07 -4.21
C LEU A 78 7.20 -9.21 -5.47
N ALA A 79 6.58 -8.03 -5.52
CA ALA A 79 6.36 -7.32 -6.77
C ALA A 79 6.66 -5.82 -6.72
N ASP A 80 6.65 -5.19 -5.56
CA ASP A 80 6.87 -3.75 -5.41
C ASP A 80 8.18 -3.43 -4.69
N ILE A 81 8.65 -2.18 -4.87
CA ILE A 81 9.80 -1.65 -4.14
C ILE A 81 9.29 -0.89 -2.92
N LEU A 82 10.06 -0.90 -1.83
CA LEU A 82 9.79 -0.09 -0.66
C LEU A 82 9.74 1.41 -1.04
N PRO A 83 8.80 2.18 -0.47
CA PRO A 83 8.74 3.61 -0.70
C PRO A 83 10.01 4.31 -0.15
N PRO A 84 10.36 5.49 -0.69
CA PRO A 84 11.48 6.27 -0.17
C PRO A 84 11.26 6.66 1.29
N VAL A 85 12.37 6.84 2.01
CA VAL A 85 12.39 7.29 3.41
C VAL A 85 11.62 8.60 3.56
N ARG A 86 10.76 8.68 4.56
CA ARG A 86 10.02 9.89 4.89
C ARG A 86 10.66 10.62 6.07
N ASP A 87 11.00 11.88 5.86
CA ASP A 87 11.42 12.77 6.94
C ASP A 87 10.18 13.24 7.74
N VAL A 88 10.28 13.18 9.06
CA VAL A 88 9.25 13.62 10.02
C VAL A 88 9.77 14.65 11.02
N SER A 89 10.96 15.22 10.78
CA SER A 89 11.54 16.27 11.63
C SER A 89 10.70 17.55 11.62
N ASP A 90 10.10 17.90 10.48
CA ASP A 90 9.27 19.10 10.30
C ASP A 90 7.87 19.00 10.95
N VAL A 91 7.53 17.86 11.56
CA VAL A 91 6.22 17.64 12.17
C VAL A 91 6.16 18.27 13.56
N MET A 92 5.37 19.34 13.66
CA MET A 92 5.17 20.11 14.90
C MET A 92 4.18 19.47 15.88
N GLN A 93 3.36 18.52 15.42
CA GLN A 93 2.37 17.83 16.25
C GLN A 93 3.02 16.73 17.10
N ASP A 94 2.41 16.39 18.23
CA ASP A 94 2.85 15.27 19.09
C ASP A 94 2.40 13.91 18.56
N SER A 95 1.45 13.91 17.62
CA SER A 95 1.02 12.70 16.91
C SER A 95 0.71 13.03 15.45
N VAL A 96 1.05 12.11 14.55
CA VAL A 96 0.75 12.25 13.13
C VAL A 96 0.45 10.88 12.50
N GLU A 97 -0.56 10.82 11.63
CA GLU A 97 -0.85 9.61 10.88
C GLU A 97 0.01 9.52 9.61
N VAL A 98 0.58 8.35 9.39
CA VAL A 98 1.35 8.02 8.19
C VAL A 98 0.46 7.25 7.24
N LEU A 99 0.39 7.77 6.02
CA LEU A 99 -0.37 7.23 4.91
C LEU A 99 0.59 6.61 3.89
N LEU A 100 0.31 5.39 3.44
CA LEU A 100 0.87 4.88 2.20
C LEU A 100 0.06 5.49 1.06
N ALA A 101 0.73 6.21 0.17
CA ALA A 101 0.13 6.93 -0.93
C ALA A 101 0.54 6.31 -2.27
N LEU A 102 -0.47 6.03 -3.10
CA LEU A 102 -0.34 5.52 -4.45
C LEU A 102 -1.02 6.49 -5.42
N PRO A 103 -0.33 7.04 -6.43
CA PRO A 103 -0.93 8.01 -7.35
C PRO A 103 -2.18 7.46 -8.05
N LEU A 104 -3.16 8.32 -8.29
CA LEU A 104 -4.40 7.95 -8.97
C LEU A 104 -4.12 7.47 -10.39
N LEU A 105 -4.76 6.37 -10.77
CA LEU A 105 -4.68 5.87 -12.13
C LEU A 105 -5.47 6.79 -13.09
N SER A 106 -4.79 7.34 -14.08
CA SER A 106 -5.44 8.17 -15.09
C SER A 106 -5.98 7.36 -16.26
N ALA A 107 -7.22 7.68 -16.65
CA ALA A 107 -7.88 7.12 -17.82
C ALA A 107 -7.31 7.62 -19.14
N SER A 108 -6.78 8.84 -19.17
CA SER A 108 -6.25 9.48 -20.37
C SER A 108 -4.83 9.06 -20.72
N GLY A 109 -4.23 8.15 -19.94
CA GLY A 109 -2.83 7.73 -20.11
C GLY A 109 -1.86 8.58 -19.28
N GLY A 110 -0.57 8.52 -19.61
CA GLY A 110 0.48 9.23 -18.87
C GLY A 110 0.66 8.72 -17.44
N ASN A 111 0.53 7.41 -17.23
CA ASN A 111 0.66 6.78 -15.91
C ASN A 111 2.09 6.32 -15.59
N LEU A 112 2.97 6.26 -16.59
CA LEU A 112 4.38 5.89 -16.45
C LEU A 112 5.21 7.13 -16.14
N ASP A 113 5.95 7.10 -15.03
CA ASP A 113 7.01 8.04 -14.69
C ASP A 113 8.21 7.84 -15.60
N ASP A 114 8.38 8.74 -16.56
CA ASP A 114 9.43 8.76 -17.57
C ASP A 114 10.46 9.87 -17.30
N GLY A 115 10.43 10.47 -16.10
CA GLY A 115 11.28 11.59 -15.72
C GLY A 115 10.89 12.94 -16.34
N GLN A 116 9.83 12.99 -17.16
CA GLN A 116 9.31 14.25 -17.68
C GLN A 116 8.45 14.97 -16.63
N GLU A 117 8.58 16.29 -16.56
CA GLU A 117 7.75 17.12 -15.69
C GLU A 117 6.27 16.84 -15.90
N SER A 118 5.53 16.73 -14.81
CA SER A 118 4.11 16.47 -14.84
C SER A 118 3.42 17.24 -13.73
N ALA A 119 2.29 17.84 -14.04
CA ALA A 119 1.45 18.52 -13.06
C ALA A 119 0.83 17.57 -12.02
N ARG A 120 0.92 16.26 -12.23
CA ARG A 120 0.41 15.24 -11.32
C ARG A 120 1.42 14.12 -11.11
N PRO A 121 1.41 13.46 -9.95
CA PRO A 121 2.22 12.26 -9.74
C PRO A 121 1.74 11.12 -10.67
N ARG A 122 2.69 10.33 -11.16
CA ARG A 122 2.41 9.19 -12.05
C ARG A 122 2.51 7.88 -11.28
N ARG A 123 1.63 6.93 -11.59
CA ARG A 123 1.40 5.72 -10.78
C ARG A 123 2.47 4.65 -10.94
N TRP A 124 3.06 4.54 -12.12
CA TRP A 124 3.95 3.45 -12.51
C TRP A 124 5.37 3.95 -12.73
N ARG A 125 6.33 3.11 -12.42
CA ARG A 125 7.74 3.22 -12.78
C ARG A 125 8.14 1.96 -13.54
N ALA A 126 9.05 2.11 -14.50
CA ALA A 126 9.66 0.99 -15.18
C ALA A 126 11.03 0.69 -14.55
N GLU A 127 11.29 -0.58 -14.29
CA GLU A 127 12.61 -1.08 -13.87
C GLU A 127 13.03 -2.18 -14.86
N GLN A 128 14.28 -2.17 -15.31
CA GLN A 128 14.81 -3.26 -16.14
C GLN A 128 15.31 -4.38 -15.24
N VAL A 129 14.72 -5.57 -15.38
CA VAL A 129 15.07 -6.73 -14.58
C VAL A 129 15.30 -7.92 -15.50
N THR A 130 16.38 -8.66 -15.27
CA THR A 130 16.62 -9.93 -15.94
C THR A 130 15.72 -11.01 -15.34
N VAL A 131 14.75 -11.49 -16.10
CA VAL A 131 13.78 -12.50 -15.68
C VAL A 131 14.12 -13.85 -16.29
N GLN A 132 14.03 -14.89 -15.47
CA GLN A 132 14.17 -16.28 -15.89
C GLN A 132 12.90 -16.75 -16.58
N GLU A 133 13.05 -17.28 -17.79
CA GLU A 133 11.98 -18.01 -18.48
C GLU A 133 11.73 -19.33 -17.73
N LEU A 134 10.46 -19.63 -17.43
CA LEU A 134 10.08 -20.69 -16.48
C LEU A 134 9.93 -22.07 -17.12
N ALA A 135 9.71 -22.17 -18.43
CA ALA A 135 9.61 -23.44 -19.14
C ALA A 135 10.98 -24.03 -19.48
N GLY A 136 12.00 -23.18 -19.64
CA GLY A 136 13.35 -23.50 -20.09
C GLY A 136 14.41 -22.89 -19.19
N HIS A 137 15.50 -22.42 -19.80
CA HIS A 137 16.70 -21.97 -19.08
C HIS A 137 17.16 -20.57 -19.49
N GLU A 138 16.46 -19.93 -20.42
CA GLU A 138 16.83 -18.61 -20.94
C GLU A 138 16.50 -17.50 -19.93
N ARG A 139 17.28 -16.42 -20.00
CA ARG A 139 17.05 -15.20 -19.24
C ARG A 139 16.96 -14.04 -20.20
N SER A 140 16.05 -13.12 -19.94
CA SER A 140 15.89 -11.91 -20.77
C SER A 140 15.60 -10.70 -19.89
N GLU A 141 16.07 -9.54 -20.33
CA GLU A 141 15.75 -8.27 -19.69
C GLU A 141 14.33 -7.85 -20.05
N LEU A 142 13.53 -7.58 -19.02
CA LEU A 142 12.16 -7.13 -19.14
C LEU A 142 11.97 -5.83 -18.33
N ALA A 143 11.22 -4.92 -18.92
CA ALA A 143 10.70 -3.74 -18.22
C ALA A 143 9.56 -4.17 -17.30
N VAL A 144 9.83 -4.30 -16.00
CA VAL A 144 8.83 -4.62 -14.98
C VAL A 144 8.17 -3.36 -14.46
N LEU A 145 6.88 -3.46 -14.16
CA LEU A 145 6.10 -2.36 -13.57
C LEU A 145 6.34 -2.35 -12.05
N ARG A 146 6.71 -1.17 -11.53
CA ARG A 146 6.73 -0.88 -10.09
C ARG A 146 5.75 0.22 -9.78
N HIS A 147 5.06 0.13 -8.64
CA HIS A 147 4.22 1.22 -8.19
C HIS A 147 5.06 2.36 -7.59
N ALA A 148 4.74 3.60 -7.96
CA ALA A 148 5.39 4.80 -7.42
C ALA A 148 4.85 5.13 -6.01
N LEU A 149 5.16 4.26 -5.06
CA LEU A 149 4.70 4.37 -3.67
C LEU A 149 5.45 5.47 -2.94
N THR A 150 4.73 6.20 -2.08
CA THR A 150 5.32 7.21 -1.19
C THR A 150 4.69 7.12 0.18
N LEU A 151 5.49 7.39 1.22
CA LEU A 151 4.99 7.61 2.57
C LEU A 151 4.66 9.10 2.71
N ARG A 152 3.41 9.39 3.06
CA ARG A 152 2.87 10.75 3.21
C ARG A 152 2.26 10.90 4.59
N LEU A 153 2.08 12.14 5.03
CA LEU A 153 1.43 12.45 6.30
C LEU A 153 -0.02 12.84 6.06
N SER A 154 -0.89 12.62 7.05
CA SER A 154 -2.31 13.01 6.98
C SER A 154 -2.53 14.51 6.85
N THR A 155 -1.55 15.31 7.28
CA THR A 155 -1.56 16.77 7.21
C THR A 155 -1.21 17.33 5.83
N GLU A 156 -0.70 16.49 4.92
CA GLU A 156 -0.33 16.92 3.56
C GLU A 156 -1.52 16.92 2.60
N GLU A 157 -1.40 17.65 1.49
CA GLU A 157 -2.35 17.53 0.38
C GLU A 157 -2.20 16.16 -0.29
N ASN A 158 -3.28 15.37 -0.23
CA ASN A 158 -3.29 13.97 -0.64
C ASN A 158 -4.32 13.65 -1.74
N ALA A 159 -4.98 14.67 -2.32
CA ALA A 159 -6.09 14.51 -3.26
C ALA A 159 -5.70 13.78 -4.56
N ALA A 160 -4.44 13.89 -4.99
CA ALA A 160 -3.92 13.22 -6.18
C ALA A 160 -3.57 11.73 -5.98
N PHE A 161 -3.74 11.22 -4.76
CA PHE A 161 -3.33 9.87 -4.36
C PHE A 161 -4.50 9.07 -3.79
N LEU A 162 -4.43 7.76 -3.99
CA LEU A 162 -5.11 6.81 -3.11
C LEU A 162 -4.25 6.66 -1.85
N THR A 163 -4.87 6.83 -0.70
CA THR A 163 -4.18 6.75 0.59
C THR A 163 -4.72 5.61 1.43
N CYS A 164 -3.82 4.96 2.18
CA CYS A 164 -4.17 3.96 3.18
C CYS A 164 -3.38 4.26 4.46
N PRO A 165 -4.03 4.49 5.61
CA PRO A 165 -3.32 4.67 6.87
C PRO A 165 -2.57 3.39 7.28
N VAL A 166 -1.24 3.50 7.42
CA VAL A 166 -0.34 2.37 7.70
C VAL A 166 0.28 2.41 9.09
N ALA A 167 0.46 3.60 9.66
CA ALA A 167 0.97 3.79 11.01
C ALA A 167 0.49 5.12 11.57
N ARG A 168 0.59 5.28 12.89
CA ARG A 168 0.56 6.58 13.57
C ARG A 168 1.88 6.72 14.31
N LEU A 169 2.50 7.88 14.20
CA LEU A 169 3.69 8.24 14.97
C LEU A 169 3.24 9.08 16.15
N VAL A 170 3.84 8.84 17.31
CA VAL A 170 3.64 9.62 18.53
C VAL A 170 4.99 9.95 19.14
N ARG A 171 5.09 11.09 19.83
CA ARG A 171 6.27 11.43 20.60
C ARG A 171 6.24 10.72 21.95
N ASP A 172 7.36 10.12 22.34
CA ASP A 172 7.53 9.58 23.69
C ASP A 172 7.80 10.70 24.72
N ALA A 173 7.97 10.32 26.00
CA ALA A 173 8.27 11.26 27.07
C ALA A 173 9.64 11.96 26.91
N GLN A 174 10.52 11.41 26.07
CA GLN A 174 11.84 11.93 25.72
C GLN A 174 11.79 12.79 24.44
N GLY A 175 10.62 12.96 23.83
CA GLY A 175 10.40 13.72 22.59
C GLY A 175 10.80 12.98 21.31
N GLN A 176 11.20 11.70 21.38
CA GLN A 176 11.54 10.87 20.23
C GLN A 176 10.28 10.31 19.55
N TRP A 177 10.38 10.11 18.23
CA TRP A 177 9.30 9.50 17.46
C TRP A 177 9.28 7.99 17.66
N ILE A 178 8.11 7.46 18.02
CA ILE A 178 7.84 6.03 18.06
C ILE A 178 6.61 5.71 17.22
N VAL A 179 6.56 4.48 16.68
CA VAL A 179 5.33 3.97 16.06
C VAL A 179 4.36 3.61 17.19
N ASP A 180 3.17 4.20 17.14
CA ASP A 180 2.15 3.97 18.14
C ASP A 180 1.68 2.50 18.13
N PRO A 181 1.87 1.76 19.25
CA PRO A 181 1.45 0.36 19.35
C PRO A 181 -0.07 0.21 19.39
N GLU A 182 -0.82 1.23 19.81
CA GLU A 182 -2.29 1.21 19.88
C GLU A 182 -2.95 1.55 18.54
N PHE A 183 -2.16 1.90 17.52
CA PHE A 183 -2.69 2.28 16.22
C PHE A 183 -3.39 1.11 15.53
N ILE A 184 -4.73 1.17 15.49
CA ILE A 184 -5.55 0.20 14.78
C ILE A 184 -5.52 0.54 13.30
N ARG A 185 -4.76 -0.26 12.55
CA ARG A 185 -4.74 -0.19 11.09
C ARG A 185 -6.10 -0.54 10.52
N ARG A 186 -6.49 0.14 9.44
CA ARG A 186 -7.66 -0.27 8.64
C ARG A 186 -7.34 -1.62 8.02
N CYS A 187 -7.75 -2.71 8.65
CA CYS A 187 -7.47 -4.07 8.21
C CYS A 187 -8.62 -4.61 7.35
N CYS A 188 -8.31 -5.23 6.21
CA CYS A 188 -9.27 -6.03 5.42
C CYS A 188 -9.89 -7.20 6.21
N ARG A 189 -9.28 -7.58 7.34
CA ARG A 189 -9.53 -8.83 8.04
C ARG A 189 -9.93 -8.59 9.49
N TRP A 190 -11.24 -8.63 9.76
CA TRP A 190 -11.83 -8.59 11.11
C TRP A 190 -11.23 -9.62 12.10
N ARG A 191 -10.60 -10.71 11.63
CA ARG A 191 -9.98 -11.72 12.52
C ARG A 191 -8.62 -11.33 13.12
N GLN A 192 -7.86 -10.40 12.54
CA GLN A 192 -6.61 -9.91 13.16
C GLN A 192 -6.87 -8.90 14.29
N ALA A 193 -8.00 -8.18 14.23
CA ALA A 193 -8.45 -7.35 15.35
C ALA A 193 -8.66 -8.18 16.62
N ARG A 194 -8.98 -9.48 16.53
CA ARG A 194 -9.16 -10.35 17.70
C ARG A 194 -7.86 -10.63 18.47
N ARG A 195 -6.67 -10.63 17.84
CA ARG A 195 -5.41 -10.81 18.59
C ARG A 195 -5.04 -9.56 19.39
N TRP A 196 -5.35 -8.38 18.85
CA TRP A 196 -5.17 -7.09 19.53
C TRP A 196 -6.25 -6.82 20.59
N LEU A 197 -7.52 -7.10 20.26
CA LEU A 197 -8.64 -7.03 21.21
C LEU A 197 -8.56 -8.11 22.30
N ALA A 198 -7.95 -9.27 22.05
CA ALA A 198 -7.73 -10.28 23.09
C ALA A 198 -6.70 -9.83 24.13
N SER A 199 -5.67 -9.06 23.73
CA SER A 199 -4.72 -8.44 24.68
C SER A 199 -5.42 -7.43 25.59
N TRP A 200 -6.29 -6.58 25.02
CA TRP A 200 -7.10 -5.62 25.78
C TRP A 200 -8.18 -6.28 26.65
N ALA A 201 -8.86 -7.32 26.15
CA ALA A 201 -9.86 -8.05 26.93
C ALA A 201 -9.24 -8.81 28.12
N SER A 202 -7.99 -9.26 28.00
CA SER A 202 -7.26 -9.87 29.12
C SER A 202 -6.90 -8.85 30.21
N CYS A 203 -6.67 -7.59 29.85
CA CYS A 203 -6.41 -6.50 30.80
C CYS A 203 -7.70 -5.99 31.46
N TYR A 204 -8.82 -5.95 30.72
CA TYR A 204 -10.12 -5.52 31.24
C TYR A 204 -10.75 -6.53 32.20
N ILE A 205 -10.42 -7.83 32.08
CA ILE A 205 -10.83 -8.87 33.04
C ILE A 205 -9.95 -8.87 34.30
N ALA A 206 -8.69 -8.41 34.21
CA ALA A 206 -7.76 -8.34 35.34
C ALA A 206 -7.94 -7.10 36.24
N CYS A 207 -8.77 -6.13 35.83
CA CYS A 207 -9.00 -4.87 36.53
C CYS A 207 -10.48 -4.68 36.94
N ARG A 208 -11.17 -5.77 37.32
CA ARG A 208 -12.39 -5.66 38.12
C ARG A 208 -11.97 -5.47 39.60
N PRO A 209 -12.22 -4.32 40.22
CA PRO A 209 -12.17 -4.25 41.68
C PRO A 209 -13.26 -5.18 42.23
N ASP A 210 -12.86 -6.06 43.14
CA ASP A 210 -13.78 -6.79 44.00
C ASP A 210 -14.68 -5.77 44.74
N ALA A 211 -15.95 -5.76 44.37
CA ALA A 211 -17.06 -5.18 45.12
C ALA A 211 -18.20 -6.19 44.98
N ASP A 212 -18.82 -6.75 45.99
CA ASP A 212 -18.81 -6.65 47.46
C ASP A 212 -19.41 -8.01 47.93
N ALA A 213 -18.97 -8.59 49.05
CA ALA A 213 -19.69 -8.63 50.33
C ALA A 213 -21.18 -9.03 50.24
#